data_AF-A0A5J5FAI9-F1
#
_entry.id   AF-A0A5J5FAI9-F1
#
_cell.length_a   1.000
_cell.length_b   1.000
_cell.length_c   1.000
_cell.angle_alpha   90.00
_cell.angle_beta   90.00
_cell.angle_gamma   90.00
#
_symmetry.space_group_name_H-M   'P 1'
#
loop_
_entity.id
_entity.type
_entity.pdbx_description
1 polymer ?
#
loop_
_entity_poly.entity_id
_entity_poly.type
_entity_poly.pdbx_seq_one_letter_code
_entity_poly.pdbx_strand_id
1 'polypeptide(L)'
;MNATVQKALDTVENRLQELIESIASYNPSPAAASALIEADNELEETLEQLDEHQQAYRHILSLRETSKMLDEQLTELLTTLAETRQQVISVPSTKFSVQPREIPFDQLLSYATKIAKYSRPPNPTAFKKYADTVLPPPPPPPQLQEGESKPAEPENAEKLPLGLTQEDMVNTDPLGGMPPFMPWPNEIVMRQGALA
;
A
#
# COMPACT_ATOMS: atom_id res chain seq x y z
N MET A 1 -16.15 39.16 6.59
CA MET A 1 -17.03 39.14 7.77
C MET A 1 -18.44 39.30 7.24
N ASN A 2 -19.32 38.34 7.47
CA ASN A 2 -20.60 38.24 6.78
C ASN A 2 -21.51 39.37 7.23
N ALA A 3 -21.74 40.34 6.33
CA ALA A 3 -22.58 41.50 6.56
C ALA A 3 -24.00 41.13 7.03
N THR A 4 -24.45 39.92 6.72
CA THR A 4 -25.72 39.34 7.15
C THR A 4 -25.75 39.05 8.65
N VAL A 5 -24.72 38.42 9.20
CA VAL A 5 -24.61 38.13 10.64
C VAL A 5 -24.46 39.42 11.44
N GLN A 6 -23.65 40.36 10.93
CA GLN A 6 -23.53 41.68 11.56
C GLN A 6 -24.89 42.38 11.62
N LYS A 7 -25.64 42.37 10.51
CA LYS A 7 -26.98 42.94 10.46
C LYS A 7 -27.96 42.24 11.42
N ALA A 8 -27.91 40.92 11.54
CA ALA A 8 -28.75 40.16 12.47
C ALA A 8 -28.41 40.46 13.94
N LEU A 9 -27.13 40.65 14.26
CA LEU A 9 -26.71 41.10 15.60
C LEU A 9 -27.17 42.53 15.87
N ASP A 10 -27.01 43.43 14.90
CA ASP A 10 -27.45 44.82 15.01
C ASP A 10 -28.99 44.89 15.18
N THR A 11 -29.77 44.02 14.52
CA THR A 11 -31.24 43.97 14.72
C THR A 11 -31.60 43.49 16.11
N VAL A 12 -30.97 42.42 16.63
CA VAL A 12 -31.18 41.95 18.01
C VAL A 12 -30.84 43.03 19.02
N GLU A 13 -29.70 43.73 18.85
CA GLU A 13 -29.30 44.83 19.73
C GLU A 13 -30.35 45.95 19.76
N ASN A 14 -30.85 46.37 18.59
CA ASN A 14 -31.88 47.40 18.48
C ASN A 14 -33.19 46.97 19.16
N ARG A 15 -33.63 45.71 18.99
CA ARG A 15 -34.85 45.19 19.65
C ARG A 15 -34.70 45.08 21.16
N LEU A 16 -33.50 44.72 21.63
CA LEU A 16 -33.18 44.66 23.05
C LEU A 16 -33.22 46.07 23.68
N GLN A 17 -32.63 47.07 23.00
CA GLN A 17 -32.71 48.46 23.43
C GLN A 17 -34.16 48.98 23.48
N GLU A 18 -34.98 48.66 22.48
CA GLU A 18 -36.41 48.99 22.44
C GLU A 18 -37.19 48.36 23.61
N LEU A 19 -36.89 47.10 23.95
CA LEU A 19 -37.50 46.43 25.09
C LEU A 19 -37.10 47.08 26.42
N ILE A 20 -35.80 47.38 26.61
CA ILE A 20 -35.29 48.06 27.81
C ILE A 20 -35.97 49.42 27.99
N GLU A 21 -36.09 50.20 26.92
CA GLU A 21 -36.74 51.51 26.98
C GLU A 21 -38.23 51.38 27.35
N SER A 22 -38.93 50.35 26.85
CA SER A 22 -40.33 50.09 27.23
C SER A 22 -40.47 49.74 28.72
N ILE A 23 -39.50 49.01 29.28
CA ILE A 23 -39.48 48.64 30.70
C ILE A 23 -39.11 49.85 31.57
N ALA A 24 -38.13 50.64 31.15
CA ALA A 24 -37.68 51.85 31.85
C ALA A 24 -38.77 52.94 31.89
N SER A 25 -39.58 53.04 30.83
CA SER A 25 -40.75 53.92 30.77
C SER A 25 -41.99 53.36 31.50
N TYR A 26 -41.86 52.24 32.23
CA TYR A 26 -42.94 51.56 32.97
C TYR A 26 -44.13 51.14 32.09
N ASN A 27 -43.91 50.94 30.79
CA ASN A 27 -44.90 50.46 29.83
C ASN A 27 -44.40 49.20 29.13
N PRO A 28 -44.36 48.05 29.84
CA PRO A 28 -43.83 46.82 29.27
C PRO A 28 -44.68 46.39 28.06
N SER A 29 -44.12 46.50 26.86
CA SER A 29 -44.84 46.15 25.64
C SER A 29 -44.60 44.67 25.29
N PRO A 30 -45.65 43.82 25.24
CA PRO A 30 -45.49 42.43 24.83
C PRO A 30 -45.06 42.30 23.36
N ALA A 31 -45.34 43.33 22.55
CA ALA A 31 -44.92 43.40 21.16
C ALA A 31 -43.39 43.56 20.99
N ALA A 32 -42.71 44.34 21.84
CA ALA A 32 -41.25 44.43 21.79
C ALA A 32 -40.59 43.11 22.21
N ALA A 33 -41.20 42.39 23.16
CA ALA A 33 -40.71 41.08 23.57
C ALA A 33 -40.85 40.03 22.46
N SER A 34 -41.98 40.00 21.74
CA SER A 34 -42.14 39.09 20.58
C SER A 34 -41.20 39.45 19.44
N ALA A 35 -40.99 40.74 19.16
CA ALA A 35 -40.06 41.18 18.13
C ALA A 35 -38.59 40.82 18.45
N LEU A 36 -38.21 40.78 19.72
CA LEU A 36 -36.89 40.31 20.14
C LEU A 36 -36.74 38.80 19.92
N ILE A 37 -37.76 38.01 20.24
CA ILE A 37 -37.75 36.55 19.99
C ILE A 37 -37.65 36.26 18.49
N GLU A 38 -38.38 37.00 17.65
CA GLU A 38 -38.29 36.87 16.19
C GLU A 38 -36.88 37.20 15.68
N ALA A 39 -36.25 38.28 16.17
CA ALA A 39 -34.90 38.65 15.79
C ALA A 39 -33.85 37.63 16.26
N ASP A 40 -34.04 37.01 17.43
CA ASP A 40 -33.17 35.96 17.96
C ASP A 40 -33.26 34.67 17.12
N ASN A 41 -34.48 34.28 16.71
CA ASN A 41 -34.66 33.16 15.78
C ASN A 41 -34.01 33.42 14.42
N GLU A 42 -34.09 34.65 13.89
CA GLU A 42 -33.40 35.05 12.66
C GLU A 42 -31.88 34.97 12.84
N LEU A 43 -31.35 35.38 13.99
CA LEU A 43 -29.93 35.24 14.30
C LEU A 43 -29.49 33.78 14.33
N GLU A 44 -30.25 32.89 14.98
CA GLU A 44 -29.97 31.46 15.03
C GLU A 44 -29.90 30.86 13.61
N GLU A 45 -30.89 31.14 12.76
CA GLU A 45 -30.90 30.68 11.37
C GLU A 45 -29.66 31.17 10.59
N THR A 46 -29.28 32.44 10.75
CA THR A 46 -28.09 32.97 10.06
C THR A 46 -26.77 32.34 10.55
N LEU A 47 -26.71 31.92 11.81
CA LEU A 47 -25.56 31.23 12.38
C LEU A 47 -25.47 29.79 11.90
N GLU A 48 -26.60 29.09 11.79
CA GLU A 48 -26.65 27.75 11.19
C GLU A 48 -26.18 27.79 9.73
N GLN A 49 -26.71 28.71 8.92
CA GLN A 49 -26.26 28.90 7.54
C GLN A 49 -24.77 29.22 7.44
N LEU A 50 -24.23 29.98 8.40
CA LEU A 50 -22.81 30.27 8.46
C LEU A 50 -21.99 29.02 8.75
N ASP A 51 -22.42 28.20 9.71
CA ASP A 51 -21.72 26.96 10.04
C ASP A 51 -21.71 26.00 8.85
N GLU A 52 -22.86 25.80 8.20
CA GLU A 52 -22.96 25.01 6.97
C GLU A 52 -22.01 25.50 5.88
N HIS A 53 -21.96 26.81 5.64
CA HIS A 53 -21.06 27.39 4.65
C HIS A 53 -19.59 27.20 5.04
N GLN A 54 -19.25 27.31 6.32
CA GLN A 54 -17.88 27.07 6.79
C GLN A 54 -17.48 25.60 6.64
N GLN A 55 -18.39 24.66 6.96
CA GLN A 55 -18.16 23.23 6.77
C GLN A 55 -17.97 22.90 5.28
N ALA A 56 -18.85 23.40 4.41
CA ALA A 56 -18.75 23.22 2.97
C ALA A 56 -17.44 23.81 2.41
N TYR A 57 -17.05 24.99 2.89
CA TYR A 57 -15.79 25.63 2.48
C TYR A 57 -14.57 24.80 2.89
N ARG A 58 -14.53 24.28 4.12
CA ARG A 58 -13.47 23.36 4.58
C ARG A 58 -13.41 22.11 3.72
N HIS A 59 -14.57 21.57 3.35
CA HIS A 59 -14.65 20.42 2.46
C HIS A 59 -14.09 20.74 1.07
N ILE A 60 -14.47 21.86 0.46
CA ILE A 60 -13.92 22.31 -0.83
C ILE A 60 -12.39 22.47 -0.77
N LEU A 61 -11.86 23.04 0.32
CA LEU A 61 -10.41 23.14 0.50
C LEU A 61 -9.74 21.76 0.56
N SER A 62 -10.31 20.81 1.30
CA SER A 62 -9.79 19.43 1.34
C SER A 62 -9.80 18.77 -0.04
N LEU A 63 -10.87 18.95 -0.81
CA LEU A 63 -10.97 18.41 -2.18
C LEU A 63 -9.92 19.03 -3.10
N ARG A 64 -9.69 20.33 -3.01
CA ARG A 64 -8.64 21.01 -3.78
C ARG A 64 -7.25 20.51 -3.44
N GLU A 65 -6.96 20.29 -2.16
CA GLU A 65 -5.71 19.71 -1.71
C GLU A 65 -5.52 18.30 -2.28
N THR A 66 -6.55 17.45 -2.19
CA THR A 66 -6.50 16.09 -2.77
C THR A 66 -6.32 16.09 -4.28
N SER A 67 -7.00 16.99 -5.00
CA SER A 67 -6.85 17.14 -6.45
C SER A 67 -5.42 17.55 -6.81
N LYS A 68 -4.87 18.53 -6.11
CA LYS A 68 -3.49 18.99 -6.34
C LYS A 68 -2.49 17.86 -6.08
N MET A 69 -2.69 17.09 -5.02
CA MET A 69 -1.84 15.97 -4.66
C MET A 69 -1.91 14.83 -5.70
N LEU A 70 -3.09 14.55 -6.25
CA LEU A 70 -3.26 13.62 -7.38
C LEU A 70 -2.58 14.13 -8.66
N ASP A 71 -2.69 15.42 -8.96
CA ASP A 71 -2.03 16.02 -10.12
C ASP A 71 -0.50 15.94 -10.00
N GLU A 72 0.05 16.20 -8.81
CA GLU A 72 1.48 16.04 -8.52
C GLU A 72 1.93 14.59 -8.78
N GLN A 73 1.20 13.60 -8.27
CA GLN A 73 1.49 12.18 -8.53
C GLN A 73 1.42 11.82 -10.01
N LEU A 74 0.42 12.32 -10.73
CA LEU A 74 0.29 12.07 -12.17
C LEU A 74 1.49 12.65 -12.91
N THR A 75 1.91 13.86 -12.57
CA THR A 75 3.09 14.47 -13.19
C THR A 75 4.35 13.67 -12.91
N GLU A 76 4.57 13.21 -11.67
CA GLU A 76 5.70 12.36 -11.30
C GLU A 76 5.69 11.03 -12.07
N LEU A 77 4.52 10.40 -12.20
CA LEU A 77 4.37 9.16 -12.95
C LEU A 77 4.65 9.38 -14.44
N LEU A 78 4.17 10.47 -15.03
CA LEU A 78 4.44 10.77 -16.43
C LEU A 78 5.92 11.10 -16.66
N THR A 79 6.58 11.80 -15.75
CA THR A 79 8.03 12.06 -15.84
C THR A 79 8.83 10.77 -15.73
N THR A 80 8.51 9.90 -14.78
CA THR A 80 9.20 8.60 -14.62
C THR A 80 8.94 7.68 -15.81
N LEU A 81 7.72 7.68 -16.38
CA LEU A 81 7.43 6.95 -17.62
C LEU A 81 8.22 7.50 -18.81
N ALA A 82 8.32 8.82 -18.94
CA ALA A 82 9.08 9.45 -20.01
C ALA A 82 10.58 9.13 -19.89
N GLU A 83 11.14 9.20 -18.68
CA GLU A 83 12.53 8.85 -18.38
C GLU A 83 12.80 7.37 -18.66
N THR A 84 11.96 6.45 -18.17
CA THR A 84 12.11 5.01 -18.43
C THR A 84 12.00 4.69 -19.92
N ARG A 85 11.09 5.34 -20.65
CA ARG A 85 11.02 5.24 -22.11
C ARG A 85 12.30 5.72 -22.77
N GLN A 86 12.85 6.86 -22.35
CA GLN A 86 14.12 7.37 -22.86
C GLN A 86 15.26 6.40 -22.57
N GLN A 87 15.30 5.81 -21.37
CA GLN A 87 16.27 4.79 -21.00
C GLN A 87 16.15 3.56 -21.91
N VAL A 88 14.95 3.01 -22.11
CA VAL A 88 14.73 1.85 -22.98
C VAL A 88 15.15 2.12 -24.42
N ILE A 89 14.85 3.32 -24.95
CA ILE A 89 15.29 3.73 -26.29
C ILE A 89 16.81 3.88 -26.35
N SER A 90 17.44 4.35 -25.26
CA SER A 90 18.90 4.54 -25.20
C SER A 90 19.67 3.22 -25.11
N VAL A 91 19.05 2.14 -24.61
CA VAL A 91 19.68 0.82 -24.57
C VAL A 91 19.89 0.35 -26.01
N PRO A 92 21.15 0.23 -26.48
CA PRO A 92 21.40 -0.22 -27.83
C PRO A 92 20.91 -1.67 -27.96
N SER A 93 19.96 -1.91 -28.87
CA SER A 93 19.54 -3.26 -29.23
C SER A 93 20.77 -4.10 -29.60
N THR A 94 20.93 -5.26 -28.97
CA THR A 94 22.09 -6.14 -29.15
C THR A 94 22.19 -6.53 -30.61
N LYS A 95 23.10 -5.89 -31.34
CA LYS A 95 23.39 -6.24 -32.73
C LYS A 95 24.22 -7.51 -32.71
N PHE A 96 23.60 -8.64 -33.03
CA PHE A 96 24.34 -9.85 -33.35
C PHE A 96 25.25 -9.54 -34.54
N SER A 97 26.55 -9.85 -34.41
CA SER A 97 27.50 -9.68 -35.50
C SER A 97 26.99 -10.39 -36.75
N VAL A 98 26.91 -9.67 -37.87
CA VAL A 98 26.47 -10.19 -39.18
C VAL A 98 27.35 -11.37 -39.64
N GLN A 99 28.55 -11.48 -39.09
CA GLN A 99 29.37 -12.68 -39.18
C GLN A 99 29.24 -13.45 -37.87
N PRO A 100 28.25 -14.35 -37.74
CA PRO A 100 28.22 -15.30 -36.64
C PRO A 100 29.49 -16.15 -36.75
N ARG A 101 30.27 -16.19 -35.67
CA ARG A 101 31.34 -17.19 -35.55
C ARG A 101 30.65 -18.54 -35.41
N GLU A 102 30.54 -19.27 -36.49
CA GLU A 102 30.01 -20.63 -36.47
C GLU A 102 30.95 -21.51 -35.65
N ILE A 103 30.49 -21.95 -34.47
CA ILE A 103 31.22 -22.86 -33.60
C ILE A 103 30.68 -24.27 -33.90
N PRO A 104 31.52 -25.23 -34.30
CA PRO A 104 31.07 -26.58 -34.57
C PRO A 104 30.56 -27.24 -33.27
N PHE A 105 29.49 -28.04 -33.42
CA PHE A 105 28.81 -28.67 -32.29
C PHE A 105 29.74 -29.53 -31.40
N ASP A 106 30.68 -30.25 -32.02
CA ASP A 106 31.63 -31.11 -31.29
C ASP A 106 32.60 -30.30 -30.40
N GLN A 107 33.01 -29.12 -30.86
CA GLN A 107 33.83 -28.20 -30.05
C GLN A 107 33.03 -27.60 -28.90
N LEU A 108 31.75 -27.29 -29.11
CA LEU A 108 30.86 -26.80 -28.05
C LEU A 108 30.62 -27.87 -26.99
N LEU A 109 30.39 -29.12 -27.40
CA LEU A 109 30.12 -30.23 -26.47
C LEU A 109 31.38 -30.64 -25.68
N SER A 110 32.54 -30.71 -26.35
CA SER A 110 33.81 -30.98 -25.68
C SER A 110 34.22 -29.85 -24.73
N TYR A 111 33.90 -28.60 -25.04
CA TYR A 111 34.11 -27.48 -24.12
C TYR A 111 33.12 -27.53 -22.95
N ALA A 112 31.83 -27.75 -23.22
CA ALA A 112 30.78 -27.84 -22.22
C ALA A 112 31.06 -28.96 -21.20
N THR A 113 31.51 -30.14 -21.64
CA THR A 113 31.88 -31.24 -20.75
C THR A 113 33.07 -30.91 -19.85
N LYS A 114 34.07 -30.16 -20.35
CA LYS A 114 35.22 -29.70 -19.55
C LYS A 114 34.83 -28.71 -18.45
N ILE A 115 33.90 -27.79 -18.73
CA ILE A 115 33.45 -26.80 -17.75
C ILE A 115 32.34 -27.33 -16.83
N ALA A 116 31.63 -28.40 -17.21
CA ALA A 116 30.51 -28.97 -16.45
C ALA A 116 30.86 -29.37 -15.01
N LYS A 117 32.12 -29.77 -14.76
CA LYS A 117 32.59 -30.08 -13.41
C LYS A 117 32.69 -28.85 -12.50
N TYR A 118 32.91 -27.67 -13.08
CA TYR A 118 33.13 -26.41 -12.36
C TYR A 118 31.90 -25.48 -12.38
N SER A 119 31.00 -25.68 -13.33
CA SER A 119 29.72 -24.97 -13.39
C SER A 119 28.66 -25.56 -12.46
N ARG A 120 28.89 -26.75 -11.91
CA ARG A 120 28.06 -27.34 -10.86
C ARG A 120 28.59 -26.91 -9.49
N PRO A 121 27.73 -26.41 -8.59
CA PRO A 121 28.13 -26.19 -7.21
C PRO A 121 28.64 -27.51 -6.60
N PRO A 122 29.69 -27.46 -5.74
CA PRO A 122 30.22 -28.66 -5.12
C PRO A 122 29.09 -29.36 -4.36
N ASN A 123 29.01 -30.68 -4.53
CA ASN A 123 27.99 -31.60 -4.01
C ASN A 123 27.25 -31.01 -2.78
N PRO A 124 25.92 -30.81 -2.83
CA PRO A 124 25.16 -30.20 -1.73
C PRO A 124 25.37 -30.93 -0.39
N THR A 125 25.66 -32.23 -0.41
CA THR A 125 25.97 -33.01 0.79
C THR A 125 27.36 -32.71 1.39
N ALA A 126 28.33 -32.28 0.58
CA ALA A 126 29.64 -31.86 1.06
C ALA A 126 29.59 -30.46 1.70
N PHE A 127 28.78 -29.56 1.14
CA PHE A 127 28.58 -28.22 1.71
C PHE A 127 27.86 -28.28 3.06
N LYS A 128 26.83 -29.14 3.19
CA LYS A 128 26.12 -29.37 4.45
C LYS A 128 27.05 -29.91 5.55
N LYS A 129 27.93 -30.86 5.21
CA LYS A 129 28.95 -31.38 6.14
C LYS A 129 29.97 -30.32 6.56
N TYR A 130 30.37 -29.43 5.64
CA TYR A 130 31.27 -28.33 5.98
C TYR A 130 30.59 -27.29 6.87
N ALA A 131 29.31 -26.98 6.62
CA ALA A 131 28.52 -26.09 7.47
C ALA A 131 28.32 -26.67 8.89
N ASP A 132 28.03 -27.97 8.99
CA ASP A 132 27.88 -28.67 10.27
C ASP A 132 29.21 -28.83 11.04
N THR A 133 30.37 -28.80 10.36
CA THR A 133 31.68 -28.97 11.00
C THR A 133 32.29 -27.63 11.45
N VAL A 134 31.90 -26.51 10.84
CA VAL A 134 32.54 -25.20 11.06
C VAL A 134 31.76 -24.29 12.03
N LEU A 135 30.46 -24.53 12.27
CA LEU A 135 29.73 -23.83 13.33
C LEU A 135 29.53 -24.74 14.56
N PRO A 136 29.94 -24.31 15.78
CA PRO A 136 29.52 -25.00 16.99
C PRO A 136 27.99 -24.93 17.11
N PRO A 137 27.33 -26.01 17.60
CA PRO A 137 25.89 -25.99 17.80
C PRO A 137 25.53 -24.84 18.74
N PRO A 138 24.50 -24.03 18.44
CA PRO A 138 24.06 -22.99 19.35
C PRO A 138 23.68 -23.62 20.71
N PRO A 139 23.98 -22.95 21.84
CA PRO A 139 23.69 -23.49 23.16
C PRO A 139 22.20 -23.80 23.29
N PRO A 140 21.83 -24.92 23.95
CA PRO A 140 20.42 -25.26 24.12
C PRO A 140 19.72 -24.16 24.93
N PRO A 141 18.55 -23.67 24.46
CA PRO A 141 17.78 -22.68 25.21
C PRO A 141 17.32 -23.26 26.57
N PRO A 142 17.17 -22.42 27.60
CA PRO A 142 16.80 -22.86 28.95
C PRO A 142 15.45 -23.57 28.95
N GLN A 143 15.44 -24.77 29.54
CA GLN A 143 14.25 -25.60 29.76
C GLN A 143 13.28 -24.87 30.69
N LEU A 144 12.14 -24.45 30.14
CA LEU A 144 10.91 -24.25 30.88
C LEU A 144 9.96 -25.41 30.55
N GLN A 145 9.40 -25.99 31.59
CA GLN A 145 8.55 -27.19 31.56
C GLN A 145 7.14 -26.91 31.04
N GLU A 146 6.50 -28.04 30.68
CA GLU A 146 5.06 -28.31 30.51
C GLU A 146 4.42 -28.12 29.13
N GLY A 147 3.79 -29.21 28.66
CA GLY A 147 2.78 -29.20 27.60
C GLY A 147 2.96 -30.30 26.57
N GLU A 148 2.25 -31.41 26.72
CA GLU A 148 2.14 -32.50 25.76
C GLU A 148 1.81 -32.04 24.34
N SER A 149 2.55 -32.55 23.35
CA SER A 149 2.02 -33.46 22.33
C SER A 149 3.10 -33.70 21.27
N LYS A 150 3.35 -34.98 21.01
CA LYS A 150 4.20 -35.47 19.91
C LYS A 150 3.32 -35.54 18.65
N PRO A 151 3.58 -34.77 17.57
CA PRO A 151 3.01 -35.10 16.27
C PRO A 151 3.87 -36.18 15.63
N ALA A 152 3.19 -37.22 15.18
CA ALA A 152 3.74 -38.41 14.56
C ALA A 152 4.60 -38.08 13.33
N GLU A 153 5.76 -38.72 13.29
CA GLU A 153 6.60 -38.90 12.12
C GLU A 153 5.82 -39.77 11.11
N PRO A 154 5.56 -39.35 9.86
CA PRO A 154 4.98 -40.23 8.87
C PRO A 154 6.06 -41.23 8.41
N GLU A 155 6.01 -42.43 9.00
CA GLU A 155 6.63 -43.65 8.50
C GLU A 155 6.00 -44.07 7.16
N ASN A 156 6.28 -43.36 6.06
CA ASN A 156 6.28 -43.96 4.72
C ASN A 156 6.82 -42.98 3.66
N ALA A 157 8.15 -42.87 3.56
CA ALA A 157 8.77 -42.44 2.32
C ALA A 157 9.23 -43.72 1.61
N GLU A 158 8.49 -44.15 0.58
CA GLU A 158 8.90 -45.25 -0.29
C GLU A 158 10.29 -44.93 -0.87
N LYS A 159 11.30 -45.67 -0.40
CA LYS A 159 12.67 -45.54 -0.88
C LYS A 159 12.79 -46.17 -2.26
N LEU A 160 12.85 -45.34 -3.28
CA LEU A 160 13.21 -45.76 -4.63
C LEU A 160 14.73 -46.08 -4.71
N PRO A 161 15.16 -46.94 -5.64
CA PRO A 161 16.53 -47.47 -5.66
C PRO A 161 17.52 -46.34 -5.97
N LEU A 162 18.28 -45.98 -4.93
CA LEU A 162 19.46 -45.08 -4.79
C LEU A 162 19.38 -44.16 -3.57
N GLY A 163 18.31 -44.22 -2.77
CA GLY A 163 18.21 -43.48 -1.51
C GLY A 163 17.90 -42.00 -1.68
N LEU A 164 17.37 -41.61 -2.84
CA LEU A 164 16.79 -40.29 -3.10
C LEU A 164 15.34 -40.27 -2.59
N THR A 165 14.97 -39.24 -1.81
CA THR A 165 13.58 -39.02 -1.41
C THR A 165 12.81 -38.33 -2.55
N GLN A 166 11.48 -38.48 -2.57
CA GLN A 166 10.60 -37.83 -3.56
C GLN A 166 10.82 -36.30 -3.62
N GLU A 167 11.16 -35.70 -2.47
CA GLU A 167 11.44 -34.27 -2.31
C GLU A 167 12.73 -33.85 -3.02
N ASP A 168 13.73 -34.72 -3.08
CA ASP A 168 14.99 -34.43 -3.77
C ASP A 168 14.80 -34.37 -5.29
N MET A 169 13.90 -35.20 -5.86
CA MET A 169 13.56 -35.15 -7.29
C MET A 169 12.90 -33.83 -7.68
N VAL A 170 11.97 -33.34 -6.86
CA VAL A 170 11.29 -32.05 -7.07
C VAL A 170 12.28 -30.89 -7.04
N ASN A 171 13.30 -30.95 -6.18
CA ASN A 171 14.34 -29.92 -6.09
C ASN A 171 15.39 -29.97 -7.21
N THR A 172 15.55 -31.11 -7.90
CA THR A 172 16.44 -31.24 -9.06
C THR A 172 15.80 -30.87 -10.40
N ASP A 173 14.48 -30.67 -10.45
CA ASP A 173 13.79 -30.24 -11.67
C ASP A 173 13.77 -28.69 -11.75
N PRO A 174 14.55 -28.07 -12.66
CA PRO A 174 14.62 -26.60 -12.74
C PRO A 174 13.31 -25.95 -13.19
N LEU A 175 12.31 -26.75 -13.62
CA LEU A 175 10.97 -26.29 -13.97
C LEU A 175 9.91 -26.70 -12.94
N GLY A 176 10.21 -27.64 -12.03
CA GLY A 176 9.26 -28.15 -11.04
C GLY A 176 9.08 -27.23 -9.82
N GLY A 177 10.08 -26.39 -9.52
CA GLY A 177 10.06 -25.46 -8.39
C GLY A 177 9.59 -24.03 -8.70
N MET A 178 9.31 -23.70 -9.97
CA MET A 178 8.67 -22.42 -10.29
C MET A 178 7.16 -22.60 -10.16
N PRO A 179 6.45 -21.77 -9.36
CA PRO A 179 5.00 -21.72 -9.46
C PRO A 179 4.65 -21.44 -10.93
N PRO A 180 3.64 -22.12 -11.52
CA PRO A 180 3.20 -21.81 -12.87
C PRO A 180 2.95 -20.31 -12.94
N PHE A 181 3.42 -19.65 -14.01
CA PHE A 181 3.22 -18.22 -14.22
C PHE A 181 1.72 -17.91 -14.04
N MET A 182 1.38 -17.38 -12.87
CA MET A 182 0.04 -16.88 -12.61
C MET A 182 -0.05 -15.58 -13.40
N PRO A 183 -0.97 -15.48 -14.38
CA PRO A 183 -1.20 -14.20 -15.03
C PRO A 183 -1.54 -13.17 -13.95
N TRP A 184 -1.06 -11.94 -14.16
CA TRP A 184 -1.33 -10.82 -13.26
C TRP A 184 -2.80 -10.80 -12.83
N PRO A 185 -3.11 -10.55 -11.53
CA PRO A 185 -4.49 -10.54 -11.06
C PRO A 185 -5.31 -9.57 -11.90
N ASN A 186 -6.55 -9.94 -12.25
CA ASN A 186 -7.46 -9.03 -12.93
C ASN A 186 -7.91 -7.92 -11.96
N GLU A 187 -8.31 -6.76 -12.50
CA GLU A 187 -8.67 -5.56 -11.71
C GLU A 187 -9.73 -5.84 -10.64
N ILE A 188 -10.62 -6.80 -10.90
CA ILE A 188 -11.70 -7.21 -10.00
C ILE A 188 -11.14 -7.83 -8.71
N VAL A 189 -10.10 -8.66 -8.79
CA VAL A 189 -9.46 -9.29 -7.62
C VAL A 189 -8.66 -8.27 -6.81
N MET A 190 -8.02 -7.30 -7.47
CA MET A 190 -7.33 -6.20 -6.76
C MET A 190 -8.28 -5.34 -5.94
N ARG A 191 -9.48 -5.04 -6.47
CA ARG A 191 -10.51 -4.26 -5.74
C ARG A 191 -11.05 -4.98 -4.52
N GLN A 192 -10.93 -6.30 -4.46
CA GLN A 192 -11.43 -7.12 -3.34
C GLN A 192 -10.40 -7.27 -2.20
N GLY A 193 -9.19 -6.71 -2.34
CA GLY A 193 -8.23 -6.58 -1.24
C GLY A 193 -7.60 -7.90 -0.77
N ALA A 194 -7.72 -8.99 -1.53
CA ALA A 194 -7.12 -10.28 -1.19
C ALA A 194 -5.77 -10.45 -1.90
N LEU A 195 -4.73 -9.81 -1.34
CA LEU A 195 -3.33 -10.10 -1.62
C LEU A 195 -2.79 -10.90 -0.42
N ALA A 196 -2.80 -12.23 -0.53
CA ALA A 196 -2.15 -13.15 0.42
C ALA A 196 -1.43 -14.25 -0.37
#